data_AF-A0A2X0SY08-F1
#
_entry.id   AF-A0A2X0SY08-F1
#
_cell.length_a   1.000
_cell.length_b   1.000
_cell.length_c   1.000
_cell.angle_alpha   90.00
_cell.angle_beta   90.00
_cell.angle_gamma   90.00
#
_symmetry.space_group_name_H-M   'P 1'
#
loop_
_entity.id
_entity.type
_entity.pdbx_description
1 polymer ?
#
loop_
_entity_poly.entity_id
_entity_poly.type
_entity_poly.pdbx_seq_one_letter_code
_entity_poly.pdbx_strand_id
1 'polypeptide(L)' 'MELIVDISSMASVVLVIILIFKYQEIINLKKSTKIIILLLCITVICANLLNYIDFYHGFIKGLNS' A
#
# COMPACT_ATOMS: atom_id res chain seq x y z
N MET A 1 -12.70 6.92 -13.91
CA MET A 1 -12.28 5.56 -13.56
C MET A 1 -10.88 5.59 -12.95
N GLU A 2 -9.91 6.28 -13.57
CA GLU A 2 -8.56 6.54 -13.04
C GLU A 2 -8.56 7.13 -11.62
N LEU A 3 -9.35 8.17 -11.36
CA LEU A 3 -9.40 8.83 -10.05
C LEU A 3 -9.84 7.89 -8.90
N ILE A 4 -10.72 6.92 -9.18
CA ILE A 4 -11.13 5.89 -8.21
C ILE A 4 -9.99 4.89 -7.99
N VAL A 5 -9.28 4.52 -9.06
CA VAL A 5 -8.11 3.64 -9.00
C VAL A 5 -7.02 4.30 -8.15
N ASP A 6 -6.74 5.60 -8.36
CA ASP A 6 -5.73 6.35 -7.60
C ASP A 6 -6.07 6.47 -6.11
N ILE A 7 -7.33 6.82 -5.79
CA ILE A 7 -7.82 6.87 -4.40
C ILE A 7 -7.74 5.48 -3.75
N SER A 8 -8.16 4.44 -4.47
CA SER A 8 -8.14 3.06 -3.95
C SER A 8 -6.70 2.54 -3.73
N SER A 9 -5.78 2.93 -4.62
CA SER A 9 -4.34 2.67 -4.51
C SER A 9 -3.79 3.30 -3.24
N MET A 10 -4.03 4.60 -3.02
CA MET A 10 -3.58 5.29 -1.81
C MET A 10 -4.19 4.72 -0.53
N ALA A 11 -5.49 4.42 -0.52
CA ALA A 11 -6.16 3.79 0.62
C ALA A 11 -5.54 2.43 0.96
N SER A 12 -5.22 1.62 -0.07
CA SER A 12 -4.61 0.30 0.13
C SER A 12 -3.19 0.37 0.72
N VAL A 13 -2.39 1.36 0.32
CA VAL A 13 -1.06 1.60 0.90
C VAL A 13 -1.16 2.03 2.38
N VAL A 14 -2.10 2.92 2.71
CA VAL A 14 -2.35 3.34 4.10
C VAL A 14 -2.74 2.15 4.97
N LEU A 15 -3.59 1.25 4.46
CA LEU A 15 -3.98 0.03 5.17
C LEU A 15 -2.78 -0.90 5.40
N VAL A 16 -1.88 -1.05 4.44
CA VAL A 16 -0.63 -1.83 4.59
C VAL A 16 0.26 -1.22 5.68
N ILE A 17 0.40 0.10 5.72
CA ILE A 17 1.18 0.79 6.75
C ILE A 17 0.59 0.55 8.15
N ILE A 18 -0.74 0.67 8.30
CA ILE A 18 -1.44 0.39 9.56
C ILE A 18 -1.21 -1.07 9.99
N LEU A 19 -1.30 -2.01 9.05
CA LEU A 19 -1.01 -3.44 9.29
C LEU A 19 0.43 -3.66 9.78
N ILE A 20 1.41 -2.95 9.23
CA ILE A 20 2.81 -3.00 9.69
C ILE A 20 2.95 -2.44 11.11
N PHE A 21 2.27 -1.34 11.45
CA PHE A 21 2.29 -0.82 12.83
C PHE A 21 1.59 -1.75 13.83
N LYS A 22 0.56 -2.47 13.39
CA LYS A 22 -0.14 -3.51 14.17
C LYS A 22 0.60 -4.86 14.18
N TYR A 23 1.84 -4.93 13.69
CA TYR A 23 2.60 -6.17 13.60
C TYR A 23 2.78 -6.92 14.94
N GLN A 24 2.81 -6.21 16.07
CA GLN A 24 2.86 -6.86 17.39
C GLN A 24 1.63 -7.75 17.68
N GLU A 25 0.44 -7.34 17.25
CA GLU A 25 -0.78 -8.17 17.37
C GLU A 25 -0.74 -9.34 16.38
N ILE A 26 -0.12 -9.15 15.21
CA ILE A 26 0.02 -10.16 14.14
C ILE A 26 1.00 -11.27 14.53
N ILE A 27 2.02 -10.97 15.35
CA ILE A 27 2.97 -11.97 15.86
C ILE A 27 2.25 -13.10 16.61
N ASN A 28 1.14 -12.81 17.29
CA ASN A 28 0.37 -13.78 18.06
C ASN A 28 -0.55 -14.68 17.20
N LEU A 29 -0.65 -14.42 15.89
CA LEU A 29 -1.48 -15.21 14.99
C LEU A 29 -0.82 -16.55 14.61
N LYS A 30 -1.61 -17.45 14.01
CA LYS A 30 -1.09 -18.71 13.46
C LYS A 30 -0.11 -18.43 12.31
N LYS A 31 0.91 -19.27 12.17
CA LYS A 31 1.98 -19.13 11.16
C LYS A 31 1.43 -19.00 9.73
N SER A 32 0.41 -19.77 9.38
CA SER A 32 -0.27 -19.71 8.08
C SER A 32 -0.94 -18.35 7.83
N THR A 33 -1.60 -17.77 8.83
CA THR A 33 -2.21 -16.44 8.74
C THR A 33 -1.17 -15.35 8.54
N LYS A 34 -0.02 -15.42 9.20
CA LYS A 34 1.08 -14.46 9.02
C LYS A 34 1.61 -14.48 7.58
N ILE A 35 1.79 -15.68 7.01
CA ILE A 35 2.28 -15.83 5.64
C ILE A 35 1.29 -15.19 4.66
N ILE A 36 -0.02 -15.43 4.82
CA ILE A 36 -1.06 -14.83 3.98
C ILE A 36 -1.04 -13.30 4.07
N ILE A 37 -0.95 -12.75 5.29
CA ILE A 37 -0.88 -11.30 5.50
C ILE A 37 0.36 -10.71 4.83
N LEU A 38 1.53 -11.36 4.99
CA LEU A 38 2.77 -10.91 4.36
C LEU A 38 2.65 -10.91 2.84
N LEU A 39 2.06 -11.96 2.28
CA LEU A 39 1.83 -12.10 0.84
C LEU A 39 0.90 -10.99 0.32
N LEU A 40 -0.20 -10.71 1.04
CA LEU A 40 -1.11 -9.62 0.72
C LEU A 40 -0.41 -8.25 0.74
N CYS A 41 0.41 -7.97 1.76
CA CYS A 41 1.17 -6.72 1.84
C CYS A 41 2.10 -6.56 0.63
N ILE A 42 2.84 -7.62 0.26
CA ILE A 42 3.72 -7.61 -0.91
C ILE A 42 2.93 -7.37 -2.19
N THR A 43 1.81 -8.06 -2.38
CA THR A 43 0.95 -7.89 -3.56
C THR A 43 0.43 -6.46 -3.69
N VAL A 44 -0.01 -5.85 -2.59
CA VAL A 44 -0.51 -4.46 -2.59
C VAL A 44 0.61 -3.46 -2.89
N ILE A 45 1.82 -3.67 -2.35
CA ILE A 45 2.98 -2.82 -2.66
C ILE A 45 3.35 -2.93 -4.14
N CYS A 46 3.44 -4.15 -4.68
CA CYS A 46 3.77 -4.38 -6.08
C CYS A 46 2.71 -3.81 -7.03
N ALA A 47 1.43 -4.01 -6.73
CA ALA A 47 0.32 -3.55 -7.57
C ALA A 47 0.23 -2.02 -7.64
N ASN A 48 0.64 -1.31 -6.59
CA ASN A 48 0.55 0.15 -6.53
C ASN A 48 1.88 0.87 -6.77
N LEU A 49 2.97 0.14 -7.06
CA LEU A 49 4.30 0.74 -7.25
C LEU A 49 4.29 1.79 -8.38
N LEU A 50 3.66 1.47 -9.51
CA LEU A 50 3.55 2.38 -10.66
C LEU A 50 2.70 3.61 -10.31
N ASN A 51 1.53 3.40 -9.69
CA ASN A 51 0.66 4.48 -9.23
C ASN A 51 1.38 5.42 -8.24
N TYR A 52 2.29 4.89 -7.42
CA TYR A 52 3.09 5.68 -6.50
C TYR A 52 4.11 6.55 -7.25
N ILE A 53 4.82 5.98 -8.22
CA ILE A 53 5.77 6.71 -9.07
C ILE A 53 5.04 7.84 -9.81
N ASP A 54 3.90 7.54 -10.41
CA ASP A 54 3.10 8.51 -11.16
C ASP A 54 2.56 9.62 -10.25
N PHE A 55 2.11 9.28 -9.04
CA PHE A 55 1.68 10.26 -8.04
C PHE A 55 2.80 11.23 -7.66
N TYR A 56 4.00 10.72 -7.34
CA TYR A 56 5.13 11.58 -6.99
C TYR A 56 5.60 12.43 -8.17
N HIS A 57 5.59 11.88 -9.38
CA HIS A 57 5.94 12.62 -10.58
C HIS A 57 4.95 13.76 -10.84
N GLY A 58 3.64 13.50 -10.71
CA GLY A 58 2.59 14.50 -10.80
C GLY A 58 2.72 15.58 -9.72
N PHE A 59 3.02 15.18 -8.48
CA PHE A 59 3.21 16.11 -7.36
C PHE A 59 4.42 17.03 -7.56
N ILE A 60 5.58 16.50 -7.97
CA ILE A 60 6.78 17.29 -8.27
C ILE A 60 6.52 18.25 -9.43
N LYS A 61 5.84 17.78 -10.49
CA LYS A 61 5.46 18.62 -11.62
C LYS A 61 4.53 19.76 -11.21
N GLY A 62 3.59 19.49 -10.30
CA GLY A 62 2.70 20.51 -9.74
C GLY A 62 3.39 21.51 -8.83
N LEU A 63 4.45 21.11 -8.10
CA LEU A 63 5.26 22.01 -7.27
C LEU A 63 6.19 22.92 -8.07
N ASN A 64 6.65 22.47 -9.24
CA ASN A 64 7.52 23.23 -10.14
C ASN A 64 6.76 24.13 -11.14
N SER A 65 5.43 24.21 -11.02
CA SER A 65 4.56 25.03 -11.88
C SER A 65 3.95 26.19 -11.11
#